data_AF-A0A9E5RLC4-F1
#
_entry.id   AF-A0A9E5RLC4-F1
#
_cell.length_a   1.000
_cell.length_b   1.000
_cell.length_c   1.000
_cell.angle_alpha   90.00
_cell.angle_beta   90.00
_cell.angle_gamma   90.00
#
_symmetry.space_group_name_H-M   'P 1'
#
loop_
_entity.id
_entity.type
_entity.pdbx_description
1 polymer ?
#
loop_
_entity_poly.entity_id
_entity_poly.type
_entity_poly.pdbx_seq_one_letter_code
_entity_poly.pdbx_strand_id
1 'polypeptide(L)'
;MTLAIEFEPTPLKSNEDGVVLVGKTRVTLDTVVAAFSEGATAEEIVEQYPSLQLADVYSVIGYYLRRKTEVDAYLKIRQERAAQVRQENERRFNPIGIRDRLMARLNHQSLS
;
A
#
# COMPACT_ATOMS: atom_id res chain seq x y z
N MET A 1 -37.70 20.76 -2.92
CA MET A 1 -36.33 20.45 -3.37
C MET A 1 -36.26 18.95 -3.56
N THR A 2 -35.74 18.47 -4.69
CA THR A 2 -35.61 17.04 -4.99
C THR A 2 -34.13 16.69 -4.99
N LEU A 3 -33.73 15.73 -4.16
CA LEU A 3 -32.35 15.22 -4.13
C LEU A 3 -32.15 14.31 -5.35
N ALA A 4 -31.15 14.61 -6.18
CA ALA A 4 -30.73 13.71 -7.25
C ALA A 4 -29.84 12.60 -6.67
N ILE A 5 -30.18 11.34 -6.96
CA ILE A 5 -29.37 10.18 -6.58
C ILE A 5 -28.44 9.88 -7.76
N GLU A 6 -27.15 10.10 -7.56
CA GLU A 6 -26.12 9.88 -8.58
C GLU A 6 -25.25 8.67 -8.23
N PHE A 7 -24.71 8.00 -9.25
CA PHE A 7 -23.75 6.92 -9.07
C PHE A 7 -22.33 7.52 -9.05
N GLU A 8 -21.68 7.46 -7.89
CA GLU A 8 -20.27 7.84 -7.77
C GLU A 8 -19.37 6.60 -7.91
N PRO A 9 -18.37 6.61 -8.82
CA PRO A 9 -17.43 5.51 -8.95
C PRO A 9 -16.56 5.42 -7.70
N THR A 10 -16.12 4.20 -7.35
CA THR A 10 -15.21 4.02 -6.22
C THR A 10 -13.90 4.77 -6.46
N PRO A 11 -13.28 5.34 -5.41
CA PRO A 11 -12.02 6.06 -5.52
C PRO A 11 -10.85 5.07 -5.61
N LEU A 12 -10.95 4.04 -6.44
CA LEU A 12 -9.93 3.00 -6.60
C LEU A 12 -9.40 3.02 -8.03
N LYS A 13 -8.08 3.05 -8.19
CA LYS A 13 -7.42 3.03 -9.49
C LYS A 13 -6.23 2.09 -9.47
N SER A 14 -6.14 1.22 -10.47
CA SER A 14 -4.95 0.39 -10.68
C SER A 14 -3.87 1.18 -11.40
N ASN A 15 -2.63 1.10 -10.95
CA ASN A 15 -1.47 1.60 -11.68
C ASN A 15 -0.96 0.57 -12.71
N GLU A 16 0.08 0.91 -13.46
CA GLU A 16 0.70 0.06 -14.49
C GLU A 16 1.23 -1.28 -13.94
N ASP A 17 1.62 -1.31 -12.66
CA ASP A 17 2.09 -2.50 -11.97
C ASP A 17 0.95 -3.38 -11.41
N GLY A 18 -0.31 -2.99 -11.64
CA GLY A 18 -1.50 -3.68 -11.13
C GLY A 18 -1.76 -3.46 -9.64
N VAL A 19 -1.15 -2.44 -9.03
CA VAL A 19 -1.40 -2.02 -7.65
C VAL A 19 -2.61 -1.10 -7.60
N VAL A 20 -3.58 -1.43 -6.75
CA VAL A 20 -4.76 -0.60 -6.54
C VAL A 20 -4.43 0.52 -5.55
N LEU A 21 -4.60 1.76 -5.98
CA LEU A 21 -4.39 3.00 -5.24
C LEU A 21 -5.71 3.66 -4.88
N VAL A 22 -5.72 4.44 -3.79
CA VAL A 22 -6.88 5.19 -3.31
C VAL A 22 -6.84 6.64 -3.80
N GLY A 23 -7.91 7.04 -4.49
CA GLY A 23 -8.13 8.38 -5.03
C GLY A 23 -7.06 8.81 -6.01
N LYS A 24 -6.38 9.92 -5.68
CA LYS A 24 -5.21 10.45 -6.39
C LYS A 24 -3.91 10.26 -5.60
N THR A 25 -3.94 9.42 -4.56
CA THR A 25 -2.84 9.25 -3.62
C THR A 25 -1.94 8.08 -4.02
N ARG A 26 -0.80 7.95 -3.32
CA ARG A 26 0.06 6.76 -3.40
C ARG A 26 -0.30 5.70 -2.36
N VAL A 27 -1.32 5.94 -1.54
CA VAL A 27 -1.79 4.98 -0.54
C VAL A 27 -2.52 3.86 -1.26
N THR A 28 -2.19 2.62 -0.94
CA THR A 28 -2.76 1.45 -1.60
C THR A 28 -4.05 1.00 -0.92
N LEU A 29 -4.87 0.27 -1.66
CA LEU A 29 -6.00 -0.48 -1.09
C LEU A 29 -5.53 -1.40 0.03
N ASP A 30 -4.37 -2.06 -0.15
CA ASP A 30 -3.75 -2.95 0.83
C ASP A 30 -3.56 -2.27 2.19
N THR A 31 -3.06 -1.03 2.19
CA THR A 31 -2.83 -0.26 3.42
C THR A 31 -4.12 0.04 4.16
N VAL A 32 -5.15 0.54 3.46
CA VAL A 32 -6.43 0.92 4.06
C VAL A 32 -7.14 -0.32 4.63
N VAL A 33 -7.17 -1.42 3.87
CA VAL A 33 -7.81 -2.67 4.31
C VAL A 33 -7.08 -3.30 5.49
N ALA A 34 -5.74 -3.26 5.50
CA ALA A 34 -4.94 -3.77 6.62
C ALA A 34 -5.25 -2.99 7.90
N ALA A 35 -5.16 -1.66 7.87
CA ALA A 35 -5.43 -0.82 9.03
C ALA A 35 -6.87 -1.00 9.55
N PHE A 36 -7.85 -1.05 8.66
CA PHE A 36 -9.24 -1.31 9.05
C PHE A 36 -9.42 -2.70 9.69
N SER A 37 -8.74 -3.73 9.15
CA SER A 37 -8.79 -5.09 9.70
C SER A 37 -8.09 -5.22 11.05
N GLU A 38 -7.13 -4.34 11.34
CA GLU A 38 -6.47 -4.21 12.65
C GLU A 38 -7.33 -3.44 13.67
N GLY A 39 -8.49 -2.93 13.26
CA GLY A 39 -9.45 -2.25 14.13
C GLY A 39 -9.40 -0.72 14.05
N ALA A 40 -8.59 -0.14 13.16
CA ALA A 40 -8.57 1.30 12.96
C ALA A 40 -9.88 1.79 12.33
N THR A 41 -10.37 2.91 12.84
CA THR A 41 -11.48 3.68 12.27
C THR A 41 -11.06 4.41 10.99
N ALA A 42 -12.04 4.86 10.19
CA ALA A 42 -11.74 5.63 8.98
C ALA A 42 -11.00 6.94 9.30
N GLU A 43 -11.34 7.57 10.42
CA GLU A 43 -10.72 8.79 10.93
C GLU A 43 -9.26 8.55 11.31
N GLU A 44 -8.97 7.48 12.07
CA GLU A 44 -7.59 7.11 12.44
C GLU A 44 -6.76 6.77 11.19
N ILE A 45 -7.34 6.13 10.18
CA ILE A 45 -6.66 5.87 8.90
C ILE A 45 -6.31 7.18 8.20
N VAL A 46 -7.19 8.17 8.17
CA VAL A 46 -6.88 9.49 7.58
C VAL A 46 -5.83 10.23 8.40
N GLU A 47 -5.87 10.12 9.73
CA GLU A 47 -4.84 10.70 10.61
C GLU A 47 -3.45 10.10 10.32
N GLN A 48 -3.37 8.78 10.13
CA GLN A 48 -2.14 8.08 9.75
C GLN A 48 -1.68 8.41 8.32
N TYR A 49 -2.62 8.67 7.41
CA TYR A 49 -2.36 8.96 6.00
C TYR A 49 -3.05 10.27 5.55
N PRO A 50 -2.52 11.46 5.92
CA PRO A 50 -3.19 12.75 5.68
C PRO A 50 -3.44 13.13 4.22
N SER A 51 -2.85 12.39 3.27
CA SER A 51 -3.15 12.54 1.84
C SER A 51 -4.52 11.99 1.43
N LEU A 52 -5.12 11.11 2.25
CA LEU A 52 -6.44 10.53 2.01
C LEU A 52 -7.55 11.53 2.33
N GLN A 53 -8.65 11.44 1.59
CA GLN A 53 -9.89 12.11 1.95
C GLN A 53 -10.76 11.16 2.77
N LEU A 54 -11.40 11.65 3.83
CA LEU A 54 -12.24 10.82 4.70
C LEU A 54 -13.37 10.11 3.95
N ALA A 55 -14.03 10.82 3.03
CA ALA A 55 -15.08 10.25 2.18
C ALA A 55 -14.56 9.10 1.30
N ASP A 56 -13.32 9.22 0.79
CA ASP A 56 -12.69 8.16 0.00
C ASP A 56 -12.43 6.92 0.85
N VAL A 57 -11.94 7.10 2.08
CA VAL A 57 -11.68 5.99 3.01
C VAL A 57 -12.97 5.23 3.34
N TYR A 58 -14.04 5.95 3.66
CA TYR A 58 -15.35 5.33 3.88
C TYR A 58 -15.85 4.57 2.65
N SER A 59 -15.68 5.14 1.45
CA SER A 59 -16.07 4.49 0.19
C SER A 59 -15.27 3.22 -0.07
N VAL A 60 -13.96 3.22 0.23
CA VAL A 60 -13.09 2.05 0.11
C VAL A 60 -13.46 0.97 1.12
N ILE A 61 -13.71 1.32 2.38
CA ILE A 61 -14.16 0.36 3.40
C ILE A 61 -15.51 -0.23 3.00
N GLY A 62 -16.45 0.59 2.53
CA GLY A 62 -17.74 0.12 2.03
C GLY A 62 -17.61 -0.83 0.84
N TYR A 63 -16.70 -0.52 -0.10
CA TYR A 63 -16.38 -1.42 -1.21
C TYR A 63 -15.77 -2.73 -0.72
N TYR A 64 -14.81 -2.68 0.21
CA TYR A 64 -14.19 -3.86 0.80
C TYR A 64 -15.21 -4.77 1.47
N LEU A 65 -16.09 -4.22 2.30
CA LEU A 65 -17.12 -4.99 2.99
C LEU A 65 -18.10 -5.67 2.03
N ARG A 66 -18.43 -5.01 0.91
CA ARG A 66 -19.31 -5.58 -0.14
C ARG A 66 -18.62 -6.64 -1.00
N ARG A 67 -17.30 -6.57 -1.14
CA ARG A 67 -16.49 -7.41 -2.04
C ARG A 67 -15.36 -8.14 -1.33
N LYS A 68 -15.58 -8.51 -0.06
CA LYS A 68 -14.53 -8.99 0.85
C LYS A 68 -13.72 -10.14 0.23
N THR A 69 -14.39 -11.15 -0.31
CA THR A 69 -13.73 -12.32 -0.92
C THR A 69 -12.83 -11.96 -2.11
N GLU A 70 -13.30 -11.06 -2.99
CA GLU A 70 -12.52 -10.62 -4.17
C GLU A 70 -11.29 -9.81 -3.74
N VAL A 71 -11.47 -8.90 -2.79
CA VAL A 71 -10.39 -8.06 -2.27
C VAL A 71 -9.38 -8.88 -1.49
N ASP A 72 -9.82 -9.78 -0.60
CA ASP A 72 -8.93 -10.65 0.17
C ASP A 72 -8.09 -11.55 -0.77
N ALA A 73 -8.69 -12.06 -1.86
CA ALA A 73 -7.96 -12.83 -2.88
C ALA A 73 -6.89 -11.98 -3.58
N TYR A 74 -7.22 -10.73 -3.96
CA TYR A 74 -6.25 -9.79 -4.51
C TYR A 74 -5.10 -9.50 -3.52
N LEU A 75 -5.41 -9.24 -2.25
CA LEU A 75 -4.41 -8.95 -1.22
C LEU A 75 -3.48 -10.13 -0.98
N LYS A 76 -4.01 -11.36 -1.00
CA LYS A 76 -3.19 -12.58 -0.89
C LYS A 76 -2.17 -12.70 -2.02
N ILE A 77 -2.60 -12.52 -3.27
CA ILE A 77 -1.70 -12.57 -4.44
C ILE A 77 -0.61 -11.50 -4.33
N ARG A 78 -0.96 -10.30 -3.86
CA ARG A 78 -0.01 -9.20 -3.64
C ARG A 78 1.04 -9.54 -2.58
N GLN A 79 0.61 -10.12 -1.44
CA GLN A 79 1.50 -10.54 -0.38
C GLN A 79 2.49 -11.62 -0.84
N GLU A 80 2.00 -12.62 -1.58
CA GLU A 80 2.83 -13.69 -2.16
C GLU A 80 3.88 -13.12 -3.11
N ARG A 81 3.49 -12.22 -4.01
CA ARG A 81 4.41 -11.56 -4.96
C ARG A 81 5.47 -10.73 -4.23
N ALA A 82 5.07 -9.98 -3.21
CA ALA A 82 6.00 -9.19 -2.41
C ALA A 82 7.00 -10.09 -1.65
N ALA A 83 6.55 -11.24 -1.14
CA ALA A 83 7.42 -12.21 -0.48
C ALA A 83 8.42 -12.85 -1.46
N GLN A 84 7.98 -13.19 -2.67
CA GLN A 84 8.86 -13.73 -3.72
C GLN A 84 9.96 -12.73 -4.11
N VAL A 85 9.59 -11.46 -4.33
CA VAL A 85 10.55 -10.40 -4.65
C VAL A 85 11.55 -10.20 -3.51
N ARG A 86 11.10 -10.21 -2.24
CA ARG A 86 12.01 -10.14 -1.08
C ARG A 86 12.99 -11.31 -1.07
N GLN A 87 12.51 -12.53 -1.25
CA GLN A 87 13.35 -13.73 -1.25
C GLN A 87 14.37 -13.72 -2.41
N GLU A 88 13.96 -13.29 -3.62
CA GLU A 88 14.87 -13.16 -4.76
C GLU A 88 15.94 -12.10 -4.50
N ASN A 89 15.55 -10.96 -3.93
CA ASN A 89 16.49 -9.89 -3.57
C ASN A 89 17.47 -10.34 -2.48
N GLU A 90 17.03 -11.04 -1.44
CA GLU A 90 17.91 -11.59 -0.40
C GLU A 90 18.89 -12.63 -0.94
N ARG A 91 18.44 -13.47 -1.90
CA ARG A 91 19.31 -14.44 -2.58
C ARG A 91 20.34 -13.77 -3.49
N ARG A 92 19.96 -12.71 -4.21
CA ARG A 92 20.86 -11.96 -5.10
C ARG A 92 21.79 -11.02 -4.35
N PHE A 93 21.30 -10.39 -3.30
CA PHE A 93 22.00 -9.43 -2.47
C PHE A 93 22.08 -9.97 -1.05
N ASN A 94 22.97 -10.94 -0.84
CA ASN A 94 23.25 -11.44 0.50
C ASN A 94 23.68 -10.25 1.39
N PRO A 95 22.92 -9.89 2.44
CA PRO A 95 23.19 -8.69 3.24
C PRO A 95 24.47 -8.79 4.10
N ILE A 96 25.05 -9.99 4.17
CA ILE A 96 26.32 -10.26 4.84
C ILE A 96 27.45 -9.51 4.10
N GLY A 97 28.13 -8.61 4.80
CA GLY A 97 29.25 -7.82 4.26
C GLY A 97 28.84 -6.55 3.49
N ILE A 98 27.55 -6.14 3.49
CA ILE A 98 27.16 -4.81 2.96
C ILE A 98 27.77 -3.70 3.82
N ARG A 99 27.71 -3.83 5.15
CA ARG A 99 28.35 -2.88 6.08
C ARG A 99 29.85 -2.76 5.81
N ASP A 100 30.54 -3.89 5.66
CA ASP A 100 32.00 -3.91 5.42
C ASP A 100 32.35 -3.27 4.07
N ARG A 101 31.57 -3.54 3.02
CA ARG A 101 31.74 -2.88 1.71
C ARG A 101 31.47 -1.37 1.76
N LEU A 102 30.45 -0.93 2.50
CA LEU A 102 30.15 0.49 2.67
C LEU A 102 31.24 1.21 3.46
N MET A 103 31.73 0.60 4.55
CA MET A 103 32.83 1.14 5.35
C MET A 103 34.14 1.20 4.56
N ALA A 104 34.44 0.22 3.72
CA ALA A 104 35.62 0.23 2.85
C ALA A 104 35.57 1.37 1.81
N ARG A 105 34.38 1.70 1.27
CA ARG A 105 34.20 2.83 0.35
C ARG A 105 34.37 4.18 1.03
N LEU A 106 33.82 4.35 2.23
CA LEU A 106 33.95 5.58 3.02
C LEU A 106 35.43 5.86 3.37
N ASN A 107 36.19 4.85 3.76
CA ASN A 107 37.62 4.99 4.05
C ASN A 107 38.46 5.32 2.82
N HIS A 108 38.06 4.88 1.62
CA HIS A 108 38.75 5.25 0.38
C HIS A 108 38.45 6.69 -0.07
N GLN A 109 37.27 7.24 0.27
CA GLN A 109 36.89 8.61 -0.08
C GLN A 109 37.42 9.67 0.89
N SER A 110 37.80 9.30 2.11
CA SER A 110 38.40 10.20 3.09
C SER A 110 39.93 10.30 2.99
N LEU A 111 40.55 9.51 2.11
CA LEU A 111 42.00 9.46 1.86
C LEU A 111 42.41 10.10 0.51
N SER A 112 41.49 10.80 -0.17
CA SER A 112 41.71 11.61 -1.38
C SER A 112 41.37 13.07 -1.13
#